data_AF-A0A376GYP9-F1
#
_entry.id   AF-A0A376GYP9-F1
#
_cell.length_a   1.000
_cell.length_b   1.000
_cell.length_c   1.000
_cell.angle_alpha   90.00
_cell.angle_beta   90.00
_cell.angle_gamma   90.00
#
_symmetry.space_group_name_H-M   'P 1'
#
loop_
_entity.id
_entity.type
_entity.pdbx_description
1 polymer ?
#
loop_
_entity_poly.entity_id
_entity_poly.type
_entity_poly.pdbx_seq_one_letter_code
_entity_poly.pdbx_strand_id
1 'polypeptide(L)'
;MKKYKYTISGEYNDWCEFQKGNVLIHNGSLLGMVKKVDSENLLRVNYGTEQDFYSIIKCINDLKVAVPREPDLLQKEYKYQPIIFDSIEFKEFVDNNYFDEELLEYLPEVKKKDLVNMWLLSSPHHKNYKDLNEMKKDMLDNILFFSDDNYTVSQLSNMINTSEFSINPIPDNYELVVIYVDSDEERIYEWNGLIKLDNRIYLRLDGRYYLNC
;
A
#
# COMPACT_ATOMS: atom_id res chain seq x y z
N MET A 1 -13.81 -0.43 11.05
CA MET A 1 -12.54 0.01 10.40
C MET A 1 -11.37 -0.18 11.35
N LYS A 2 -10.25 -0.72 10.86
CA LYS A 2 -9.02 -0.90 11.66
C LYS A 2 -8.26 0.43 11.68
N LYS A 3 -8.18 1.05 12.85
CA LYS A 3 -7.38 2.26 13.11
C LYS A 3 -5.90 1.90 13.27
N TYR A 4 -5.05 2.90 13.10
CA TYR A 4 -3.64 2.81 13.48
C TYR A 4 -3.50 2.79 15.00
N LYS A 5 -2.47 2.10 15.49
CA LYS A 5 -2.11 2.06 16.92
C LYS A 5 -0.61 2.29 17.06
N TYR A 6 -0.25 3.11 18.04
CA TYR A 6 1.12 3.41 18.43
C TYR A 6 1.33 2.97 19.89
N THR A 7 2.37 2.18 20.13
CA THR A 7 2.86 1.92 21.49
C THR A 7 4.26 2.50 21.60
N ILE A 8 4.38 3.61 22.31
CA ILE A 8 5.66 4.27 22.58
C ILE A 8 6.24 3.72 23.87
N SER A 9 7.52 3.36 23.85
CA SER A 9 8.22 2.74 24.96
C SER A 9 9.71 3.08 24.93
N GLY A 10 10.46 2.53 25.88
CA GLY A 10 11.88 2.87 26.10
C GLY A 10 12.05 3.93 27.19
N GLU A 11 13.24 4.00 27.77
CA GLU A 11 13.57 4.97 28.81
C GLU A 11 13.39 6.42 28.32
N TYR A 12 13.64 6.64 27.02
CA TYR A 12 13.56 7.95 26.37
C TYR A 12 12.35 8.09 25.45
N ASN A 13 11.36 7.19 25.52
CA ASN A 13 10.24 7.12 24.57
C ASN A 13 10.73 7.05 23.10
N ASP A 14 11.83 6.33 22.88
CA ASP A 14 12.58 6.25 21.63
C ASP A 14 12.29 4.97 20.84
N TRP A 15 11.38 4.13 21.31
CA TRP A 15 10.94 2.90 20.66
C TRP A 15 9.44 2.94 20.34
N CYS A 16 9.08 2.54 19.12
CA CYS A 16 7.70 2.59 18.63
C CYS A 16 7.28 1.26 18.01
N GLU A 17 6.17 0.73 18.52
CA GLU A 17 5.38 -0.30 17.83
C GLU A 17 4.21 0.38 17.11
N PHE A 18 4.26 0.37 15.77
CA PHE A 18 3.24 0.94 14.89
C PHE A 18 2.48 -0.17 14.16
N GLN A 19 1.16 -0.20 14.33
CA GLN A 19 0.30 -1.27 13.83
C GLN A 19 -0.93 -0.73 13.09
N LYS A 20 -1.46 -1.54 12.16
CA LYS A 20 -2.78 -1.35 11.55
C LYS A 20 -3.63 -2.60 11.80
N GLY A 21 -4.53 -2.53 12.78
CA GLY A 21 -5.19 -3.71 13.32
C GLY A 21 -4.18 -4.71 13.88
N ASN A 22 -4.11 -5.92 13.32
CA ASN A 22 -3.17 -6.97 13.77
C ASN A 22 -1.87 -7.01 12.94
N VAL A 23 -1.71 -6.11 11.97
CA VAL A 23 -0.52 -6.05 11.12
C VAL A 23 0.48 -5.11 11.76
N LEU A 24 1.66 -5.64 12.08
CA LEU A 24 2.80 -4.84 12.52
C LEU A 24 3.44 -4.16 11.31
N ILE A 25 3.53 -2.84 11.35
CA ILE A 25 4.14 -2.02 10.29
C ILE A 25 5.59 -1.69 10.66
N HIS A 26 5.81 -1.29 11.91
CA HIS A 26 7.14 -0.96 12.42
C HIS A 26 7.25 -1.39 13.87
N ASN A 27 8.39 -1.98 14.22
CA ASN A 27 8.79 -2.24 15.60
C ASN A 27 10.27 -1.91 15.72
N GLY A 28 10.59 -0.74 16.26
CA GLY A 28 11.96 -0.27 16.23
C GLY A 28 12.11 1.12 16.80
N SER A 29 13.31 1.67 16.62
CA SER A 29 13.58 3.04 17.03
C SER A 29 12.65 4.03 16.31
N LEU A 30 12.10 4.94 17.11
CA LEU A 30 11.35 6.11 16.65
C LEU A 30 12.28 7.13 15.99
N LEU A 31 13.54 7.20 16.44
CA LEU A 31 14.57 8.05 15.85
C LEU A 31 14.82 7.64 14.40
N GLY A 32 14.53 8.55 13.47
CA GLY A 32 14.65 8.31 12.03
C GLY A 32 13.55 7.42 11.44
N MET A 33 12.46 7.17 12.17
CA MET A 33 11.26 6.54 11.60
C MET A 33 10.67 7.40 10.49
N VAL A 34 10.62 8.72 10.70
CA VAL A 34 10.40 9.70 9.63
C VAL A 34 11.66 10.53 9.46
N LYS A 35 12.12 10.69 8.22
CA LYS A 35 13.28 11.53 7.91
C LYS A 35 13.09 12.25 6.59
N LYS A 36 13.58 13.48 6.51
CA LYS A 36 13.67 14.22 5.25
C LYS A 36 15.00 13.93 4.57
N VAL A 37 14.95 13.48 3.33
CA VAL A 37 16.12 13.29 2.46
C VAL A 37 15.84 14.08 1.18
N ASP A 38 16.67 15.08 0.91
CA ASP A 38 16.44 16.06 -0.16
C ASP A 38 15.03 16.69 -0.06
N SER A 39 14.18 16.48 -1.07
CA SER A 39 12.80 16.95 -1.12
C SER A 39 11.76 15.90 -0.71
N GLU A 40 12.18 14.72 -0.23
CA GLU A 40 11.30 13.61 0.12
C GLU A 40 11.24 13.35 1.62
N ASN A 41 10.02 13.18 2.14
CA ASN A 41 9.80 12.67 3.49
C ASN A 41 9.69 11.15 3.43
N LEU A 42 10.64 10.45 4.03
CA LEU A 42 10.72 9.00 4.05
C LEU A 42 10.18 8.45 5.36
N LEU A 43 9.27 7.49 5.26
CA LEU A 43 8.82 6.62 6.34
C LEU A 43 9.60 5.31 6.29
N ARG A 44 10.30 4.99 7.38
CA ARG A 44 10.96 3.71 7.62
C ARG A 44 9.97 2.73 8.26
N VAL A 45 9.92 1.52 7.72
CA VAL A 45 9.09 0.40 8.21
C VAL A 45 9.88 -0.89 8.15
N ASN A 46 9.51 -1.89 8.94
CA ASN A 46 10.21 -3.19 8.93
C ASN A 46 9.27 -4.41 8.93
N TYR A 47 7.97 -4.21 9.13
CA TYR A 47 6.95 -5.26 9.14
C TYR A 47 7.28 -6.45 10.06
N GLY A 48 7.97 -6.18 11.18
CA GLY A 48 8.42 -7.20 12.12
C GLY A 48 9.61 -8.03 11.66
N THR A 49 10.32 -7.60 10.62
CA THR A 49 11.59 -8.18 10.17
C THR A 49 12.78 -7.37 10.70
N GLU A 50 14.00 -7.91 10.58
CA GLU A 50 15.23 -7.18 10.91
C GLU A 50 15.63 -6.16 9.82
N GLN A 51 14.97 -6.18 8.67
CA GLN A 51 15.28 -5.32 7.54
C GLN A 51 14.37 -4.09 7.53
N ASP A 52 14.98 -2.93 7.33
CA ASP A 52 14.28 -1.66 7.12
C ASP A 52 13.96 -1.45 5.64
N PHE A 53 12.77 -0.95 5.38
CA PHE A 53 12.28 -0.52 4.07
C PHE A 53 11.79 0.92 4.15
N TYR A 54 11.83 1.63 3.02
CA TYR A 54 11.48 3.05 2.99
C TYR A 54 10.33 3.31 2.03
N SER A 55 9.40 4.16 2.47
CA SER A 55 8.30 4.67 1.64
C SER A 55 8.33 6.19 1.63
N ILE A 56 7.98 6.81 0.51
CA ILE A 56 7.88 8.26 0.40
C ILE A 56 6.48 8.67 0.84
N ILE A 57 6.38 9.60 1.79
CA ILE A 57 5.10 10.19 2.19
C ILE A 57 4.67 11.18 1.11
N LYS A 58 3.51 10.94 0.52
CA LYS A 58 2.90 11.73 -0.56
C LYS A 58 1.48 12.16 -0.21
N CYS A 59 0.92 13.08 -0.97
CA CYS A 59 -0.48 13.50 -0.83
C CYS A 59 -1.33 13.14 -2.05
N ILE A 60 -2.60 12.83 -1.81
CA ILE A 60 -3.64 12.72 -2.85
C ILE A 60 -4.97 13.11 -2.22
N ASN A 61 -5.64 14.11 -2.80
CA ASN A 61 -6.78 14.76 -2.15
C ASN A 61 -6.39 15.18 -0.71
N ASP A 62 -7.23 14.85 0.28
CA ASP A 62 -6.96 15.12 1.70
C ASP A 62 -6.17 13.99 2.41
N LEU A 63 -5.78 12.93 1.69
CA LEU A 63 -5.11 11.77 2.24
C LEU A 63 -3.59 11.88 2.15
N LYS A 64 -2.90 11.36 3.17
CA LYS A 64 -1.44 11.14 3.13
C LYS A 64 -1.15 9.66 2.97
N VAL A 65 -0.25 9.33 2.05
CA VAL A 65 0.00 7.96 1.60
C VAL A 65 1.49 7.66 1.68
N ALA A 66 1.86 6.54 2.30
CA ALA A 66 3.23 6.03 2.21
C ALA A 66 3.38 5.21 0.93
N VAL A 67 4.07 5.77 -0.05
CA VAL A 67 4.31 5.16 -1.36
C VAL A 67 5.61 4.35 -1.31
N PRO A 68 5.56 3.02 -1.55
CA PRO A 68 6.76 2.19 -1.64
C PRO A 68 7.72 2.68 -2.72
N ARG A 69 9.02 2.55 -2.46
CA ARG A 69 10.07 2.97 -3.41
C ARG A 69 10.88 1.78 -3.91
N GLU A 70 11.53 1.94 -5.06
CA GLU A 70 12.56 1.00 -5.52
C GLU A 70 13.87 1.23 -4.74
N PRO A 71 14.65 0.17 -4.45
CA PRO A 71 14.42 -1.23 -4.82
C PRO A 71 13.53 -1.99 -3.82
N ASP A 72 13.12 -1.37 -2.72
CA ASP A 72 12.44 -2.04 -1.59
C ASP A 72 11.18 -2.80 -2.02
N LEU A 73 10.36 -2.18 -2.88
CA LEU A 73 9.12 -2.80 -3.38
C LEU A 73 9.31 -4.03 -4.29
N LEU A 74 10.55 -4.34 -4.68
CA LEU A 74 10.85 -5.48 -5.55
C LEU A 74 11.36 -6.70 -4.76
N GLN A 75 11.40 -6.60 -3.42
CA GLN A 75 11.95 -7.61 -2.53
C GLN A 75 10.84 -8.41 -1.87
N LYS A 76 10.91 -9.75 -1.93
CA LYS A 76 9.93 -10.67 -1.34
C LYS A 76 9.73 -10.45 0.17
N GLU A 77 10.74 -9.94 0.86
CA GLU A 77 10.71 -9.63 2.29
C GLU A 77 9.82 -8.42 2.60
N TYR A 78 9.52 -7.57 1.60
CA TYR A 78 8.68 -6.39 1.74
C TYR A 78 7.20 -6.78 1.84
N LYS A 79 6.76 -7.09 3.07
CA LYS A 79 5.37 -7.44 3.42
C LYS A 79 4.46 -6.22 3.41
N TYR A 80 4.32 -5.59 2.25
CA TYR A 80 3.63 -4.33 2.09
C TYR A 80 2.20 -4.37 2.67
N GLN A 81 1.89 -3.37 3.47
CA GLN A 81 0.54 -3.08 3.92
C GLN A 81 0.24 -1.62 3.56
N PRO A 82 -0.83 -1.31 2.81
CA PRO A 82 -1.19 0.06 2.50
C PRO A 82 -1.28 0.96 3.74
N ILE A 83 -0.48 2.02 3.75
CA ILE A 83 -0.45 3.06 4.78
C ILE A 83 -1.06 4.32 4.19
N ILE A 84 -2.30 4.62 4.58
CA ILE A 84 -3.11 5.73 4.09
C ILE A 84 -3.74 6.36 5.32
N PHE A 85 -3.41 7.61 5.55
CA PHE A 85 -3.90 8.41 6.67
C PHE A 85 -4.93 9.41 6.15
N ASP A 86 -6.08 9.47 6.81
CA ASP A 86 -6.88 10.69 6.78
C ASP A 86 -6.21 11.80 7.61
N SER A 87 -6.77 13.02 7.61
CA SER A 87 -6.16 14.16 8.30
C SER A 87 -6.03 13.96 9.82
N ILE A 88 -6.95 13.21 10.44
CA ILE A 88 -6.92 12.94 11.88
C ILE A 88 -5.84 11.90 12.19
N GLU A 89 -5.85 10.79 11.45
CA GLU A 89 -4.84 9.72 11.59
C GLU A 89 -3.43 10.24 11.28
N PHE A 90 -3.29 11.17 10.33
CA PHE A 90 -2.00 11.74 9.99
C PHE A 90 -1.48 12.65 11.11
N LYS A 91 -2.35 13.45 11.72
CA LYS A 91 -1.96 14.28 12.86
C LYS A 91 -1.50 13.42 14.04
N GLU A 92 -2.26 12.37 14.36
CA GLU A 92 -1.87 11.41 15.40
C GLU A 92 -0.54 10.72 15.09
N PHE A 93 -0.31 10.36 13.82
CA PHE A 93 0.97 9.84 13.36
C PHE A 93 2.13 10.81 13.63
N VAL A 94 1.97 12.09 13.29
CA VAL A 94 3.02 13.10 13.49
C VAL A 94 3.29 13.34 14.98
N ASP A 95 2.23 13.51 15.78
CA ASP A 95 2.32 13.73 17.23
C ASP A 95 3.09 12.59 17.92
N ASN A 96 2.87 11.34 17.50
CA ASN A 96 3.56 10.16 18.05
C ASN A 96 5.00 9.97 17.54
N ASN A 97 5.38 10.59 16.43
CA ASN A 97 6.71 10.45 15.81
C ASN A 97 7.66 11.61 16.12
N TYR A 98 7.20 12.62 16.87
CA TYR A 98 7.96 13.84 17.17
C TYR A 98 8.56 14.48 15.90
N PHE A 99 7.87 14.36 14.77
CA PHE A 99 8.31 14.92 13.51
C PHE A 99 7.76 16.34 13.35
N ASP A 100 8.58 17.24 12.81
CA ASP A 100 8.18 18.63 12.63
C ASP A 100 7.10 18.74 11.54
N GLU A 101 5.93 19.27 11.90
CA GLU A 101 4.81 19.50 10.99
C GLU A 101 5.21 20.41 9.81
N GLU A 102 6.15 21.34 10.00
CA GLU A 102 6.64 22.23 8.94
C GLU A 102 7.31 21.45 7.79
N LEU A 103 7.92 20.30 8.10
CA LEU A 103 8.54 19.43 7.10
C LEU A 103 7.50 18.69 6.23
N LEU A 104 6.22 18.77 6.58
CA LEU A 104 5.09 18.13 5.92
C LEU A 104 4.20 19.11 5.14
N GLU A 105 4.54 20.41 5.12
CA GLU A 105 3.78 21.44 4.39
C GLU A 105 3.73 21.18 2.88
N TYR A 106 4.79 20.61 2.31
CA TYR A 106 4.93 20.37 0.88
C TYR A 106 5.23 18.91 0.60
N LEU A 107 4.20 18.07 0.66
CA LEU A 107 4.30 16.68 0.21
C LEU A 107 4.10 16.58 -1.30
N PRO A 108 4.90 15.78 -2.02
CA PRO A 108 4.70 15.57 -3.44
C PRO A 108 3.39 14.81 -3.70
N GLU A 109 2.76 15.09 -4.83
CA GLU A 109 1.55 14.39 -5.23
C GLU A 109 1.83 12.93 -5.60
N VAL A 110 0.88 12.06 -5.25
CA VAL A 110 0.85 10.66 -5.70
C VAL A 110 0.67 10.61 -7.21
N LYS A 111 1.53 9.84 -7.88
CA LYS A 111 1.45 9.60 -9.33
C LYS A 111 0.68 8.32 -9.61
N LYS A 112 0.08 8.20 -10.80
CA LYS A 112 -0.56 6.95 -11.27
C LYS A 112 0.29 5.71 -11.02
N LYS A 113 1.60 5.77 -11.35
CA LYS A 113 2.52 4.63 -11.17
C LYS A 113 2.60 4.17 -9.71
N ASP A 114 2.48 5.11 -8.77
CA ASP A 114 2.56 4.82 -7.34
C ASP A 114 1.34 3.97 -6.94
N LEU A 115 0.14 4.36 -7.37
CA LEU A 115 -1.11 3.67 -7.07
C LEU A 115 -1.18 2.27 -7.69
N VAL A 116 -0.72 2.13 -8.94
CA VAL A 116 -0.63 0.82 -9.60
C VAL A 116 0.35 -0.09 -8.87
N ASN A 117 1.50 0.42 -8.44
CA ASN A 117 2.48 -0.37 -7.68
C ASN A 117 1.92 -0.77 -6.32
N MET A 118 1.25 0.13 -5.60
CA MET A 118 0.57 -0.19 -4.34
C MET A 118 -0.50 -1.26 -4.52
N TRP A 119 -1.24 -1.23 -5.63
CA TRP A 119 -2.21 -2.27 -5.95
C TRP A 119 -1.52 -3.60 -6.24
N LEU A 120 -0.47 -3.64 -7.08
CA LEU A 120 0.28 -4.87 -7.36
C LEU A 120 0.85 -5.50 -6.07
N LEU A 121 1.34 -4.68 -5.16
CA LEU A 121 1.84 -5.11 -3.84
C LEU A 121 0.75 -5.57 -2.88
N SER A 122 -0.54 -5.32 -3.17
CA SER A 122 -1.64 -5.90 -2.39
C SER A 122 -1.86 -7.38 -2.68
N SER A 123 -1.19 -7.93 -3.71
CA SER A 123 -1.18 -9.36 -3.98
C SER A 123 -0.49 -10.11 -2.82
N PRO A 124 -1.10 -11.20 -2.30
CA PRO A 124 -0.57 -11.93 -1.15
C PRO A 124 0.76 -12.65 -1.43
N HIS A 125 1.07 -12.96 -2.69
CA HIS A 125 2.32 -13.62 -3.06
C HIS A 125 3.23 -12.66 -3.80
N HIS A 126 4.12 -12.03 -3.03
CA HIS A 126 5.18 -11.19 -3.55
C HIS A 126 6.50 -11.97 -3.61
N LYS A 127 7.25 -11.82 -4.70
CA LYS A 127 8.56 -12.44 -4.91
C LYS A 127 9.60 -11.39 -5.29
N ASN A 128 10.83 -11.84 -5.47
CA ASN A 128 11.90 -10.96 -5.93
C ASN A 128 11.74 -10.65 -7.42
N TYR A 129 11.79 -9.36 -7.75
CA TYR A 129 11.72 -8.86 -9.12
C TYR A 129 12.97 -8.03 -9.44
N LYS A 130 13.41 -8.06 -10.70
CA LYS A 130 14.51 -7.26 -11.22
C LYS A 130 14.10 -5.81 -11.41
N ASP A 131 12.87 -5.60 -11.84
CA ASP A 131 12.30 -4.28 -12.08
C ASP A 131 10.75 -4.31 -12.04
N LEU A 132 10.15 -3.12 -12.10
CA LEU A 132 8.69 -2.94 -12.11
C LEU A 132 7.98 -3.58 -13.31
N ASN A 133 8.65 -3.70 -14.46
CA ASN A 133 8.04 -4.30 -15.65
C ASN A 133 7.92 -5.81 -15.48
N GLU A 134 8.94 -6.45 -14.92
CA GLU A 134 8.89 -7.87 -14.56
C GLU A 134 7.77 -8.13 -13.55
N MET A 135 7.68 -7.32 -12.48
CA MET A 135 6.60 -7.44 -11.49
C MET A 135 5.21 -7.32 -12.13
N LYS A 136 5.00 -6.30 -12.97
CA LYS A 136 3.70 -6.08 -13.63
C LYS A 136 3.37 -7.21 -14.61
N LYS A 137 4.36 -7.67 -15.39
CA LYS A 137 4.18 -8.75 -16.37
C LYS A 137 3.83 -10.06 -15.68
N ASP A 138 4.61 -10.44 -14.68
CA ASP A 138 4.41 -11.65 -13.90
C ASP A 138 3.00 -11.68 -13.27
N MET A 139 2.58 -10.59 -12.64
CA MET A 139 1.25 -10.52 -12.02
C MET A 139 0.11 -10.63 -13.03
N LEU A 140 0.23 -10.06 -14.23
CA LEU A 140 -0.84 -10.08 -15.23
C LEU A 140 -0.86 -11.36 -16.07
N ASP A 141 0.30 -11.88 -16.44
CA ASP A 141 0.44 -13.08 -17.29
C ASP A 141 0.00 -14.35 -16.54
N ASN A 142 0.11 -14.36 -15.21
CA ASN A 142 -0.25 -15.51 -14.37
C ASN A 142 -1.71 -15.47 -13.87
N ILE A 143 -2.54 -14.50 -14.27
CA ILE A 143 -3.97 -14.51 -13.94
C ILE A 143 -4.65 -15.64 -14.70
N LEU A 144 -5.28 -16.56 -13.96
CA LEU A 144 -6.01 -17.70 -14.52
C LEU A 144 -7.45 -17.32 -14.84
N PHE A 145 -8.19 -16.79 -13.86
CA PHE A 145 -9.57 -16.36 -14.00
C PHE A 145 -10.00 -15.44 -12.84
N PHE A 146 -11.19 -14.84 -12.98
CA PHE A 146 -11.81 -14.00 -11.96
C PHE A 146 -13.05 -14.71 -11.41
N SER A 147 -13.47 -14.39 -10.19
CA SER A 147 -14.75 -14.88 -9.66
C SER A 147 -15.97 -14.25 -10.33
N ASP A 148 -15.81 -13.15 -11.08
CA ASP A 148 -16.82 -12.62 -12.00
C ASP A 148 -16.48 -13.09 -13.42
N ASP A 149 -17.23 -14.08 -13.91
CA ASP A 149 -17.01 -14.72 -15.22
C ASP A 149 -17.10 -13.75 -16.41
N ASN A 150 -17.69 -12.56 -16.21
CA ASN A 150 -17.77 -11.54 -17.26
C ASN A 150 -16.55 -10.61 -17.31
N TYR A 151 -15.65 -10.73 -16.35
CA TYR A 151 -14.45 -9.91 -16.26
C TYR A 151 -13.22 -10.63 -16.83
N THR A 152 -12.38 -9.87 -17.54
CA THR A 152 -11.25 -10.40 -18.31
C THR A 152 -9.96 -9.65 -18.00
N VAL A 153 -8.83 -10.31 -18.25
CA VAL A 153 -7.50 -9.70 -18.12
C VAL A 153 -7.34 -8.47 -19.01
N SER A 154 -7.99 -8.44 -20.17
CA SER A 154 -8.00 -7.27 -21.05
C SER A 154 -8.72 -6.07 -20.43
N GLN A 155 -9.85 -6.28 -19.74
CA GLN A 155 -10.55 -5.22 -19.02
C GLN A 155 -9.70 -4.69 -17.85
N LEU A 156 -9.07 -5.59 -17.09
CA LEU A 156 -8.11 -5.21 -16.04
C LEU A 156 -6.94 -4.40 -16.59
N SER A 157 -6.36 -4.84 -17.71
CA SER A 157 -5.25 -4.14 -18.37
C SER A 157 -5.66 -2.74 -18.81
N ASN A 158 -6.86 -2.59 -19.38
CA ASN A 158 -7.40 -1.29 -19.76
C ASN A 158 -7.60 -0.38 -18.53
N MET A 159 -8.13 -0.94 -17.45
CA MET A 159 -8.35 -0.23 -16.18
C MET A 159 -7.04 0.28 -15.57
N ILE A 160 -5.99 -0.54 -15.54
CA ILE A 160 -4.66 -0.11 -15.06
C ILE A 160 -4.04 0.96 -15.97
N ASN A 161 -4.43 0.98 -17.24
CA ASN A 161 -3.89 1.90 -18.24
C ASN A 161 -4.66 3.24 -18.36
N THR A 162 -5.79 3.42 -17.67
CA THR A 162 -6.55 4.69 -17.58
C THR A 162 -5.68 5.88 -17.14
N SER A 163 -6.04 7.09 -17.51
CA SER A 163 -5.25 8.30 -17.19
C SER A 163 -5.47 8.83 -15.78
N GLU A 164 -6.61 8.52 -15.17
CA GLU A 164 -7.03 9.14 -13.91
C GLU A 164 -7.18 8.09 -12.81
N PHE A 165 -6.59 8.37 -11.65
CA PHE A 165 -6.74 7.54 -10.47
C PHE A 165 -7.02 8.41 -9.26
N SER A 166 -7.95 7.97 -8.41
CA SER A 166 -8.16 8.56 -7.09
C SER A 166 -8.38 7.47 -6.04
N ILE A 167 -7.97 7.73 -4.80
CA ILE A 167 -8.22 6.83 -3.68
C ILE A 167 -9.57 7.20 -3.06
N ASN A 168 -10.46 6.22 -2.93
CA ASN A 168 -11.80 6.40 -2.37
C ASN A 168 -12.06 5.38 -1.25
N PRO A 169 -12.79 5.75 -0.20
CA PRO A 169 -13.21 4.81 0.84
C PRO A 169 -14.17 3.77 0.25
N ILE A 170 -14.03 2.51 0.66
CA ILE A 170 -14.95 1.43 0.27
C ILE A 170 -16.29 1.65 1.00
N PRO A 171 -17.43 1.71 0.29
CA PRO A 171 -18.74 1.80 0.92
C PRO A 171 -19.13 0.47 1.57
N ASP A 172 -20.15 0.48 2.44
CA ASP A 172 -20.58 -0.74 3.16
C ASP A 172 -21.14 -1.83 2.24
N ASN A 173 -21.72 -1.45 1.10
CA ASN A 173 -22.29 -2.39 0.12
C ASN A 173 -21.35 -2.54 -1.08
N TYR A 174 -20.56 -3.61 -1.08
CA TYR A 174 -19.66 -3.95 -2.17
C TYR A 174 -19.53 -5.48 -2.29
N GLU A 175 -19.20 -5.93 -3.50
CA GLU A 175 -18.86 -7.34 -3.75
C GLU A 175 -17.35 -7.47 -3.95
N LEU A 176 -16.75 -8.55 -3.44
CA LEU A 176 -15.37 -8.89 -3.75
C LEU A 176 -15.33 -9.62 -5.09
N VAL A 177 -14.40 -9.22 -5.96
CA VAL A 177 -14.05 -9.99 -7.15
C VAL A 177 -12.66 -10.57 -6.90
N VAL A 178 -12.58 -11.89 -6.75
CA VAL A 178 -11.35 -12.62 -6.48
C VAL A 178 -10.60 -12.85 -7.77
N ILE A 179 -9.29 -12.59 -7.77
CA ILE A 179 -8.39 -12.96 -8.86
C ILE A 179 -7.72 -14.28 -8.49
N TYR A 180 -7.83 -15.29 -9.34
CA TYR A 180 -7.12 -16.55 -9.20
C TYR A 180 -5.84 -16.49 -10.01
N VAL A 181 -4.70 -16.64 -9.34
CA VAL A 181 -3.38 -16.42 -9.94
C VAL A 181 -2.53 -17.68 -9.78
N ASP A 182 -1.84 -18.06 -10.86
CA ASP A 182 -0.84 -19.13 -10.85
C ASP A 182 0.41 -18.67 -10.11
N SER A 183 0.96 -19.54 -9.28
CA SER A 183 2.18 -19.28 -8.51
C SER A 183 3.07 -20.49 -8.54
N ASP A 184 4.34 -20.26 -8.83
CA ASP A 184 5.39 -21.27 -8.77
C ASP A 184 5.47 -21.94 -7.38
N GLU A 185 5.07 -21.24 -6.31
CA GLU A 185 5.15 -21.73 -4.92
C GLU A 185 3.86 -22.44 -4.45
N GLU A 186 2.68 -21.88 -4.74
CA GLU A 186 1.39 -22.35 -4.17
C GLU A 186 0.45 -23.02 -5.19
N ARG A 187 0.87 -23.17 -6.44
CA ARG A 187 0.06 -23.55 -7.60
C ARG A 187 -1.02 -22.51 -7.92
N ILE A 188 -2.01 -22.31 -7.05
CA ILE A 188 -3.06 -21.31 -7.28
C ILE A 188 -3.38 -20.62 -5.96
N TYR A 189 -3.34 -19.30 -5.95
CA TYR A 189 -3.76 -18.50 -4.81
C TYR A 189 -4.88 -17.52 -5.18
N GLU A 190 -5.61 -17.08 -4.15
CA GLU A 190 -6.69 -16.10 -4.25
C GLU A 190 -6.19 -14.71 -3.88
N TRP A 191 -6.43 -13.74 -4.75
CA TRP A 191 -6.13 -12.34 -4.50
C TRP A 191 -7.41 -11.50 -4.51
N ASN A 192 -7.75 -10.94 -3.34
CA ASN A 192 -8.83 -9.97 -3.16
C ASN A 192 -8.43 -8.57 -3.64
N GLY A 193 -7.99 -8.49 -4.89
CA GLY A 193 -7.47 -7.27 -5.53
C GLY A 193 -8.53 -6.41 -6.19
N LEU A 194 -9.79 -6.84 -6.25
CA LEU A 194 -10.87 -6.12 -6.92
C LEU A 194 -12.12 -6.05 -6.05
N ILE A 195 -12.88 -4.97 -6.25
CA ILE A 195 -14.26 -4.85 -5.75
C ILE A 195 -15.21 -4.52 -6.89
N LYS A 196 -16.49 -4.80 -6.69
CA LYS A 196 -17.58 -4.39 -7.58
C LYS A 196 -18.57 -3.51 -6.83
N LEU A 197 -18.84 -2.34 -7.40
CA LEU A 197 -19.81 -1.35 -6.94
C LEU A 197 -20.72 -0.98 -8.13
N ASP A 198 -22.04 -1.07 -7.97
CA ASP A 198 -23.02 -0.70 -9.00
C ASP A 198 -22.68 -1.27 -10.41
N ASN A 199 -22.34 -2.56 -10.47
CA ASN A 199 -21.91 -3.29 -11.69
C ASN A 199 -20.62 -2.78 -12.36
N ARG A 200 -19.80 -2.00 -11.66
CA ARG A 200 -18.47 -1.58 -12.10
C ARG A 200 -17.41 -2.17 -11.20
N ILE A 201 -16.30 -2.61 -11.80
CA ILE A 201 -15.18 -3.22 -11.08
C ILE A 201 -14.09 -2.17 -10.88
N TYR A 202 -13.45 -2.20 -9.72
CA TYR A 202 -12.42 -1.27 -9.28
C TYR A 202 -11.25 -2.00 -8.64
N LEU A 203 -10.06 -1.38 -8.63
CA LEU A 203 -8.88 -1.91 -7.96
C LEU A 203 -8.99 -1.71 -6.43
N ARG A 204 -8.85 -2.77 -5.65
CA ARG A 204 -8.88 -2.73 -4.19
C ARG A 204 -7.46 -2.59 -3.64
N LEU A 205 -7.20 -1.59 -2.80
CA LEU A 205 -5.91 -1.46 -2.10
C LEU A 205 -5.89 -2.29 -0.82
N ASP A 206 -6.90 -2.12 0.02
CA ASP A 206 -7.06 -2.86 1.27
C ASP A 206 -8.54 -2.94 1.69
N GLY A 207 -8.81 -3.24 2.95
CA GLY A 207 -10.18 -3.29 3.48
C GLY A 207 -10.83 -1.91 3.72
N ARG A 208 -10.17 -0.80 3.39
CA ARG A 208 -10.66 0.57 3.60
C ARG A 208 -10.76 1.35 2.30
N TYR A 209 -9.90 1.08 1.33
CA TYR A 209 -9.77 1.92 0.15
C TYR A 209 -9.73 1.14 -1.17
N TYR A 210 -10.31 1.75 -2.20
CA TYR A 210 -10.22 1.33 -3.58
C TYR A 210 -9.73 2.48 -4.46
N LEU A 211 -9.28 2.15 -5.66
CA LEU A 211 -8.91 3.11 -6.68
C LEU A 211 -10.06 3.28 -7.67
N ASN A 212 -10.55 4.51 -7.83
CA ASN A 212 -11.43 4.87 -8.92
C ASN A 212 -10.57 5.19 -10.15
N CYS A 213 -10.86 4.54 -11.27
CA CYS A 213 -10.02 4.37 -12.45
C CYS A 213 -10.86 4.37 -13.73
#